data_AF-A0A7X8F146-F1
#
_entry.id   AF-A0A7X8F146-F1
#
_cell.length_a   1.000
_cell.length_b   1.000
_cell.length_c   1.000
_cell.angle_alpha   90.00
_cell.angle_beta   90.00
_cell.angle_gamma   90.00
#
_symmetry.space_group_name_H-M   'P 1'
#
loop_
_entity.id
_entity.type
_entity.pdbx_description
1 polymer ?
#
loop_
_entity_poly.entity_id
_entity_poly.type
_entity_poly.pdbx_seq_one_letter_code
_entity_poly.pdbx_strand_id
1 'polypeptide(L)'
;MECIFALIAIMAVDIVIQDYFLHQLVGIYENAIITLGKKLLKENVNSFPTFEYENDSESDSTVPPNMIKTVTEQTGIVYLEFVSPEERNEAAKVLKNWL
;
A
#
# COMPACT_ATOMS: atom_id res chain seq x y z
N MET A 1 -16.56 -26.47 17.64
CA MET A 1 -15.20 -25.89 17.73
C MET A 1 -14.33 -26.28 16.54
N GLU A 2 -14.35 -27.54 16.09
CA GLU A 2 -13.57 -28.01 14.93
C GLU A 2 -13.85 -27.26 13.61
N CYS A 3 -15.12 -26.92 13.32
CA CYS A 3 -15.46 -26.13 12.12
C CYS A 3 -14.84 -24.71 12.12
N ILE A 4 -14.60 -24.11 13.28
CA ILE A 4 -13.98 -22.78 13.38
C ILE A 4 -12.49 -22.87 13.07
N PHE A 5 -11.81 -23.91 13.58
CA PHE A 5 -10.39 -24.13 13.28
C PHE A 5 -10.16 -24.47 11.80
N ALA A 6 -11.05 -25.26 11.19
CA ALA A 6 -10.99 -25.53 9.75
C ALA A 6 -11.17 -24.25 8.92
N LEU A 7 -12.11 -23.38 9.30
CA LEU A 7 -12.33 -22.10 8.64
C LEU A 7 -11.10 -21.17 8.76
N ILE A 8 -10.52 -21.07 9.97
CA ILE A 8 -9.32 -20.26 10.21
C ILE A 8 -8.14 -20.78 9.39
N ALA A 9 -7.95 -22.10 9.30
CA ALA A 9 -6.89 -22.70 8.50
C ALA A 9 -7.05 -22.38 7.01
N ILE A 10 -8.27 -22.46 6.47
CA ILE A 10 -8.56 -22.10 5.08
C ILE A 10 -8.28 -20.60 4.84
N MET A 11 -8.76 -19.72 5.72
CA MET A 11 -8.51 -18.28 5.59
C MET A 11 -7.01 -17.94 5.68
N ALA A 12 -6.26 -18.59 6.57
CA ALA A 12 -4.83 -18.39 6.69
C ALA A 12 -4.08 -18.78 5.41
N VAL A 13 -4.47 -19.91 4.79
CA VAL A 13 -3.90 -20.34 3.51
C VAL A 13 -4.21 -19.34 2.40
N ASP A 14 -5.44 -18.86 2.30
CA ASP A 14 -5.83 -17.85 1.31
C ASP A 14 -5.02 -16.54 1.47
N ILE A 15 -4.84 -16.07 2.70
CA ILE A 15 -4.04 -14.88 2.99
C ILE A 15 -2.59 -15.07 2.53
N VAL A 16 -1.98 -16.22 2.83
CA VAL A 16 -0.60 -16.53 2.44
C VAL A 16 -0.45 -16.63 0.92
N ILE A 17 -1.42 -17.24 0.23
CA ILE A 17 -1.41 -17.35 -1.23
C ILE A 17 -1.54 -15.96 -1.87
N GLN A 18 -2.47 -15.13 -1.38
CA GLN A 18 -2.62 -13.77 -1.87
C GLN A 18 -1.36 -12.94 -1.66
N ASP A 19 -0.77 -13.02 -0.47
CA ASP A 19 0.47 -12.33 -0.16
C ASP A 19 1.62 -12.80 -1.08
N TYR A 20 1.75 -14.10 -1.31
CA TYR A 20 2.76 -14.66 -2.22
C TYR A 20 2.61 -14.14 -3.66
N PHE A 21 1.39 -14.09 -4.20
CA PHE A 21 1.15 -13.57 -5.54
C PHE A 21 1.35 -12.05 -5.62
N LEU A 22 0.92 -11.30 -4.60
CA LEU A 22 1.11 -9.85 -4.56
C LEU A 22 2.59 -9.49 -4.49
N HIS A 23 3.40 -10.26 -3.75
CA HIS A 23 4.85 -10.09 -3.70
C HIS A 23 5.53 -10.24 -5.07
N GLN A 24 5.04 -11.13 -5.95
CA GLN A 24 5.57 -11.27 -7.31
C GLN A 24 5.12 -10.15 -8.26
N LEU A 25 4.03 -9.48 -7.93
CA LEU A 25 3.40 -8.43 -8.72
C LEU A 25 3.64 -7.03 -8.13
N VAL A 26 4.60 -6.89 -7.20
CA VAL A 26 4.94 -5.58 -6.62
C VAL A 26 5.35 -4.63 -7.74
N GLY A 27 4.70 -3.48 -7.78
CA GLY A 27 4.92 -2.50 -8.83
C GLY A 27 3.80 -1.46 -8.92
N ILE A 28 4.11 -0.39 -9.64
CA ILE A 28 3.16 0.65 -10.00
C ILE A 28 2.80 0.46 -11.46
N TYR A 29 1.52 0.20 -11.72
CA TYR A 29 0.94 -0.03 -13.03
C TYR A 29 -0.06 1.06 -13.35
N GLU A 30 -0.25 1.42 -14.61
CA GLU A 30 -1.13 2.52 -15.06
C GLU A 30 -2.42 2.76 -14.23
N ASN A 31 -3.12 1.69 -13.82
CA ASN A 31 -4.37 1.76 -13.07
C ASN A 31 -4.33 1.12 -11.66
N ALA A 32 -3.19 0.60 -11.20
CA ALA A 32 -3.09 -0.09 -9.92
C ALA A 32 -1.70 -0.01 -9.28
N ILE A 33 -1.66 0.11 -7.97
CA ILE A 33 -0.46 0.02 -7.15
C ILE A 33 -0.52 -1.31 -6.42
N ILE A 34 0.53 -2.10 -6.54
CA ILE A 34 0.71 -3.32 -5.76
C ILE A 34 1.98 -3.14 -4.94
N THR A 35 1.81 -3.14 -3.62
CA THR A 35 2.90 -3.07 -2.66
C THR A 35 2.88 -4.30 -1.77
N LEU A 36 3.85 -4.41 -0.85
CA LEU A 36 3.91 -5.52 0.10
C LEU A 36 2.57 -5.65 0.83
N GLY A 37 1.90 -6.78 0.62
CA GLY A 37 0.61 -7.11 1.24
C GLY A 37 -0.62 -6.29 0.80
N LYS A 38 -0.53 -5.38 -0.19
CA LYS A 38 -1.69 -4.54 -0.60
C LYS A 38 -1.76 -4.29 -2.10
N LYS A 39 -3.00 -4.28 -2.59
CA LYS A 39 -3.38 -3.80 -3.92
C LYS A 39 -4.30 -2.60 -3.78
N LEU A 40 -3.99 -1.53 -4.50
CA LEU A 40 -4.75 -0.29 -4.54
C LEU A 40 -5.05 0.08 -5.99
N LEU A 41 -6.33 0.29 -6.32
CA LEU A 41 -6.73 0.73 -7.66
C LEU A 41 -6.72 2.26 -7.74
N LYS A 42 -6.30 2.80 -8.88
CA LYS A 42 -6.20 4.25 -9.11
C LYS A 42 -7.52 4.98 -8.84
N GLU A 43 -8.64 4.40 -9.27
CA GLU A 43 -9.99 4.95 -9.05
C GLU A 43 -10.37 5.10 -7.58
N ASN A 44 -9.74 4.34 -6.68
CA ASN A 44 -10.01 4.37 -5.25
C ASN A 44 -9.06 5.31 -4.50
N VAL A 45 -8.06 5.88 -5.19
CA VAL A 45 -7.11 6.83 -4.61
C VAL A 45 -7.67 8.24 -4.75
N ASN A 46 -7.87 8.91 -3.62
CA ASN A 46 -8.29 10.31 -3.59
C ASN A 46 -7.05 11.23 -3.57
N SER A 47 -6.10 10.98 -2.67
CA SER A 47 -4.89 11.78 -2.58
C SER A 47 -3.70 11.02 -1.97
N PHE A 48 -2.50 11.56 -2.15
CA PHE A 48 -1.27 11.09 -1.51
C PHE A 48 -0.72 12.18 -0.57
N PRO A 49 -1.23 12.30 0.67
CA PRO A 49 -0.83 13.36 1.58
C PRO A 49 0.68 13.39 1.85
N THR A 50 1.37 12.24 1.85
CA THR A 50 2.83 12.20 2.03
C THR A 50 3.59 13.07 1.02
N PHE A 51 3.02 13.37 -0.16
CA PHE A 51 3.66 14.26 -1.13
C PHE A 51 3.45 15.76 -0.84
N GLU A 52 2.38 16.12 -0.15
CA GLU A 52 2.08 17.52 0.21
C GLU A 52 2.89 17.97 1.44
N TYR A 53 3.17 17.05 2.38
CA TYR A 53 3.89 17.34 3.63
C TYR A 53 5.42 17.19 3.54
N GLU A 54 5.99 16.85 2.38
CA GLU A 54 7.46 16.90 2.18
C GLU A 54 8.01 18.35 2.15
N ASN A 55 7.16 19.37 2.02
CA ASN A 55 7.58 20.78 1.94
C ASN A 55 7.29 21.65 3.18
N ASP A 56 6.31 21.30 4.02
CA ASP A 56 5.91 22.17 5.15
C ASP A 56 6.04 21.46 6.49
N SER A 57 7.13 21.76 7.19
CA SER A 57 7.33 21.96 8.65
C SER A 57 6.80 20.96 9.69
N GLU A 58 5.98 19.98 9.34
CA GLU A 58 5.47 18.93 10.21
C GLU A 58 5.64 17.60 9.49
N SER A 59 6.89 17.17 9.34
CA SER A 59 7.16 15.76 9.05
C SER A 59 6.58 14.96 10.21
N ASP A 60 5.40 14.38 10.01
CA ASP A 60 4.80 13.42 10.91
C ASP A 60 5.76 12.23 10.98
N SER A 61 6.70 12.31 11.93
CA SER A 61 7.86 11.44 12.10
C SER A 61 7.45 10.04 12.56
N THR A 62 6.14 9.78 12.61
CA THR A 62 5.52 8.49 12.86
C THR A 62 5.37 7.63 11.60
N VAL A 63 5.44 8.19 10.38
CA VAL A 63 5.37 7.39 9.15
C VAL A 63 6.75 6.82 8.83
N PRO A 64 6.91 5.48 8.75
CA PRO A 64 8.18 4.86 8.39
C PRO A 64 8.71 5.38 7.03
N PRO A 65 10.04 5.53 6.87
CA PRO A 65 10.62 6.13 5.67
C PRO A 65 10.35 5.32 4.39
N ASN A 66 10.07 4.02 4.52
CA ASN A 66 9.70 3.12 3.42
C ASN A 66 8.19 3.08 3.14
N MET A 67 7.39 4.00 3.70
CA MET A 67 5.93 3.99 3.50
C MET A 67 5.40 5.29 2.86
N ILE A 68 4.32 5.17 2.10
CA ILE A 68 3.52 6.29 1.58
C ILE A 68 2.12 6.22 2.17
N LYS A 69 1.69 7.33 2.79
CA LYS A 69 0.32 7.52 3.24
C LYS A 69 -0.53 7.89 2.03
N THR A 70 -1.59 7.13 1.81
CA THR A 70 -2.58 7.33 0.74
C THR A 70 -3.95 7.49 1.38
N VAL A 71 -4.76 8.41 0.87
CA VAL A 71 -6.17 8.54 1.26
C VAL A 71 -7.02 7.96 0.15
N THR A 72 -7.90 7.05 0.54
CA THR A 72 -8.83 6.37 -0.35
C THR A 72 -10.26 6.78 -0.04
N GLU A 73 -11.14 6.78 -1.04
CA GLU A 73 -12.54 7.15 -0.83
C GLU A 73 -13.29 6.15 0.07
N GLN A 74 -12.95 4.87 -0.05
CA GLN A 74 -13.71 3.78 0.59
C GLN A 74 -13.15 3.36 1.95
N THR A 75 -11.82 3.30 2.10
CA THR A 75 -11.17 2.73 3.29
C THR A 75 -10.43 3.77 4.13
N GLY A 76 -10.46 5.04 3.73
CA GLY A 76 -9.78 6.12 4.43
C GLY A 76 -8.26 6.06 4.25
N ILE A 77 -7.50 6.18 5.33
CA ILE A 77 -6.03 6.23 5.28
C ILE A 77 -5.45 4.82 5.12
N VAL A 78 -4.68 4.63 4.05
CA VAL A 78 -3.94 3.40 3.76
C VAL A 78 -2.45 3.72 3.65
N TYR A 79 -1.63 2.94 4.36
CA TYR A 79 -0.19 2.96 4.21
C TYR A 79 0.25 1.92 3.18
N LEU A 80 0.99 2.38 2.17
CA LEU A 80 1.67 1.60 1.16
C LEU A 80 3.10 1.34 1.61
N GLU A 81 3.50 0.09 1.71
CA GLU A 81 4.83 -0.29 2.21
C GLU A 81 5.74 -0.77 1.08
N PHE A 82 6.93 -0.19 1.01
CA PHE A 82 7.96 -0.51 0.04
C PHE A 82 9.12 -1.25 0.70
N VAL A 83 9.90 -1.99 -0.10
CA VAL A 83 11.04 -2.77 0.38
C VAL A 83 12.12 -1.84 0.94
N SER A 84 12.29 -0.66 0.33
CA SER A 84 13.27 0.33 0.80
C SER A 84 12.79 1.78 0.64
N PRO A 85 13.41 2.73 1.37
CA PRO A 85 13.15 4.16 1.17
C PRO A 85 13.48 4.65 -0.25
N GLU A 86 14.47 4.06 -0.91
CA GLU A 86 14.81 4.37 -2.31
C GLU A 86 13.67 3.96 -3.26
N GLU A 87 13.15 2.75 -3.10
CA GLU A 87 11.99 2.28 -3.88
C GLU A 87 10.78 3.18 -3.64
N ARG A 88 10.54 3.57 -2.38
CA ARG A 88 9.50 4.54 -2.02
C ARG A 88 9.66 5.86 -2.78
N ASN A 89 10.89 6.37 -2.91
CA ASN A 89 11.15 7.65 -3.56
C ASN A 89 10.95 7.59 -5.09
N GLU A 90 11.37 6.49 -5.72
CA GLU A 90 11.09 6.28 -7.15
C GLU A 90 9.59 6.09 -7.41
N ALA A 91 8.93 5.32 -6.55
CA ALA A 91 7.48 5.16 -6.56
C ALA A 91 6.77 6.51 -6.43
N ALA A 92 7.20 7.36 -5.50
CA ALA A 92 6.65 8.70 -5.30
C ALA A 92 6.72 9.56 -6.57
N LYS A 93 7.83 9.50 -7.34
CA LYS A 93 7.96 10.24 -8.61
C LYS A 93 6.92 9.82 -9.64
N VAL A 94 6.64 8.52 -9.73
CA VAL A 94 5.62 7.99 -10.66
C VAL A 94 4.22 8.39 -10.21
N LEU A 95 3.95 8.25 -8.91
CA LEU A 95 2.62 8.52 -8.32
C LEU A 95 2.26 10.01 -8.28
N LYS A 96 3.24 10.92 -8.26
CA LYS A 96 3.00 12.37 -8.40
C LYS A 96 2.32 12.74 -9.73
N ASN A 97 2.48 11.91 -10.77
CA ASN A 97 1.86 12.14 -12.09
C ASN A 97 0.53 11.40 -12.28
N TRP A 98 0.01 10.72 -11.25
CA TRP A 98 -1.22 9.94 -11.37
C TRP A 98 -2.50 10.72 -11.11
N LEU A 99 -2.43 11.71 -10.23
CA LEU A 99 -3.50 12.65 -9.90
C LEU A 99 -3.31 13.91 -10.73
#